data_AF-H9MA09-F1
#
_entry.id   AF-H9MA09-F1
#
_cell.length_a   1.000
_cell.length_b   1.000
_cell.length_c   1.000
_cell.angle_alpha   90.00
_cell.angle_beta   90.00
_cell.angle_gamma   90.00
#
_symmetry.space_group_name_H-M   'P 1'
#
loop_
_entity.id
_entity.type
_entity.pdbx_description
1 polymer ?
#
loop_
_entity_poly.entity_id
_entity_poly.type
_entity_poly.pdbx_seq_one_letter_code
_entity_poly.pdbx_strand_id
1 'polypeptide(L)'
;EVACGRRPRTESQVYLVDWVWRLYREGRLLDAADPRLNEFDKDEMICMLLVGMACSHPNPQERPTMRQVLQILTKDAPPPLMPLFKPAFVWPAPGMTDIQSSSSDFSTQ
;
A
#
# COMPACT_ATOMS: atom_id res chain seq x y z
N GLU A 1 3.33 -10.45 -1.28
CA GLU A 1 3.62 -11.86 -0.94
C GLU A 1 3.73 -12.71 -2.19
N VAL A 2 2.63 -12.90 -2.93
CA VAL A 2 2.59 -13.70 -4.16
C VAL A 2 3.68 -13.28 -5.16
N ALA A 3 3.73 -12.00 -5.53
CA ALA A 3 4.72 -11.49 -6.50
C ALA A 3 6.18 -11.64 -6.03
N CYS A 4 6.42 -11.71 -4.71
CA CYS A 4 7.76 -11.71 -4.14
C CYS A 4 8.24 -13.09 -3.68
N GLY A 5 7.36 -14.11 -3.64
CA GLY A 5 7.68 -15.42 -3.07
C GLY A 5 8.02 -15.40 -1.57
N ARG A 6 7.68 -14.31 -0.87
CA ARG A 6 8.12 -14.03 0.51
C ARG A 6 6.93 -13.83 1.44
N ARG A 7 7.12 -14.23 2.71
CA ARG A 7 6.18 -13.97 3.80
C ARG A 7 6.10 -12.46 4.12
N PRO A 8 5.00 -11.98 4.72
CA PRO A 8 4.81 -10.55 5.01
C PRO A 8 5.83 -10.00 6.03
N ARG A 9 6.42 -10.87 6.84
CA ARG A 9 7.61 -10.57 7.64
C ARG A 9 8.76 -11.42 7.08
N THR A 10 9.85 -10.75 6.70
CA THR A 10 11.04 -11.41 6.18
C THR A 10 11.83 -12.10 7.30
N GLU A 11 12.79 -12.96 6.94
CA GLU A 11 13.65 -13.67 7.89
C GLU A 11 14.44 -12.70 8.80
N SER A 12 14.81 -11.52 8.28
CA SER A 12 15.45 -10.45 9.02
C SER A 12 14.48 -9.57 9.84
N GLN A 13 13.24 -10.02 10.05
CA GLN A 13 12.19 -9.32 10.81
C GLN A 13 11.73 -7.99 10.19
N VAL A 14 12.15 -7.66 8.97
CA VAL A 14 11.67 -6.48 8.23
C VAL A 14 10.34 -6.81 7.56
N TYR A 15 9.37 -5.88 7.62
CA TYR A 15 8.11 -6.05 6.88
C TYR A 15 8.36 -6.03 5.38
N LEU A 16 7.70 -6.94 4.66
CA LEU A 16 7.85 -7.09 3.21
C LEU A 16 7.59 -5.76 2.49
N VAL A 17 6.57 -5.02 2.91
CA VAL A 17 6.22 -3.72 2.33
C VAL A 17 7.38 -2.71 2.46
N ASP A 18 8.06 -2.66 3.60
CA ASP A 18 9.17 -1.71 3.83
C ASP A 18 10.39 -2.08 2.99
N TRP A 19 10.63 -3.39 2.81
CA TRP A 19 11.69 -3.88 1.91
C TRP A 19 11.40 -3.55 0.44
N VAL A 20 10.16 -3.70 -0.02
CA VAL A 20 9.74 -3.31 -1.38
C VAL A 20 9.88 -1.80 -1.58
N TRP A 21 9.46 -0.99 -0.59
CA TRP A 21 9.67 0.46 -0.60
C TRP A 21 11.14 0.86 -0.75
N ARG A 22 12.05 0.14 -0.08
CA ARG A 22 13.50 0.37 -0.24
C ARG A 22 13.99 0.05 -1.65
N LEU A 23 13.51 -1.03 -2.27
CA LEU A 23 13.87 -1.35 -3.66
C LEU A 23 13.30 -0.34 -4.65
N TYR A 24 12.08 0.14 -4.41
CA TYR A 24 11.43 1.16 -5.23
C TYR A 24 12.26 2.45 -5.29
N ARG A 25 12.67 2.98 -4.12
CA ARG A 25 13.50 4.20 -4.05
C ARG A 25 14.89 4.04 -4.66
N GLU A 26 15.42 2.81 -4.72
CA GLU A 26 16.70 2.49 -5.33
C GLU A 26 16.59 2.30 -6.85
N GLY A 27 15.39 2.38 -7.44
CA GLY A 27 15.14 2.08 -8.86
C GLY A 27 15.24 0.60 -9.20
N ARG A 28 15.17 -0.28 -8.19
CA ARG A 28 15.41 -1.73 -8.26
C ARG A 28 14.15 -2.53 -7.97
N LEU A 29 12.98 -2.00 -8.33
CA LEU A 29 11.69 -2.59 -7.96
C LEU A 29 11.57 -4.06 -8.42
N LEU A 30 12.09 -4.40 -9.60
CA LEU A 30 12.04 -5.76 -10.14
C LEU A 30 12.84 -6.78 -9.32
N ASP A 31 13.81 -6.36 -8.51
CA ASP A 31 14.53 -7.24 -7.58
C ASP A 31 13.60 -7.78 -6.47
N ALA A 32 12.39 -7.21 -6.34
CA ALA A 32 11.36 -7.69 -5.43
C ALA A 32 10.64 -8.96 -5.93
N ALA A 33 10.79 -9.33 -7.20
CA ALA A 33 10.13 -10.49 -7.79
C ALA A 33 10.56 -11.81 -7.11
N ASP A 34 9.66 -12.80 -7.13
CA ASP A 34 9.95 -14.15 -6.64
C ASP A 34 11.13 -14.75 -7.42
N PRO A 35 12.25 -15.13 -6.76
CA PRO A 35 13.39 -15.75 -7.43
C PRO A 35 13.07 -17.09 -8.12
N ARG A 36 11.93 -17.72 -7.78
CA ARG A 36 11.46 -18.97 -8.39
C ARG A 36 10.73 -18.75 -9.72
N LEU A 37 10.45 -17.50 -10.07
CA LEU A 37 9.77 -17.14 -11.31
C LEU A 37 10.82 -17.02 -12.42
N ASN A 38 10.84 -17.99 -13.35
CA ASN A 38 11.85 -18.04 -14.41
C ASN A 38 11.67 -16.93 -15.45
N GLU A 39 10.43 -16.68 -15.86
CA GLU A 39 10.08 -15.65 -16.85
C GLU A 39 8.79 -14.96 -16.43
N PHE A 40 8.75 -13.65 -16.57
CA PHE A 40 7.57 -12.84 -16.31
C PHE A 40 7.63 -11.55 -17.13
N ASP A 41 6.45 -11.01 -17.43
CA ASP A 41 6.34 -9.68 -18.04
C ASP A 41 6.73 -8.61 -17.02
N LYS A 42 7.71 -7.77 -17.39
CA LYS A 42 8.29 -6.77 -16.48
C LYS A 42 7.28 -5.69 -16.12
N ASP A 43 6.43 -5.29 -17.07
CA ASP A 43 5.46 -4.22 -16.86
C ASP A 43 4.32 -4.70 -15.97
N GLU A 44 3.87 -5.94 -16.16
CA GLU A 44 2.90 -6.59 -15.27
C GLU A 44 3.46 -6.78 -13.85
N MET A 45 4.73 -7.17 -13.72
CA MET A 45 5.38 -7.30 -12.42
C MET A 45 5.49 -5.95 -11.70
N ILE A 46 5.90 -4.89 -12.41
CA ILE A 46 5.95 -3.53 -11.87
C ILE A 46 4.55 -3.10 -11.45
N CYS A 47 3.53 -3.30 -12.30
CA CYS A 47 2.15 -2.96 -11.99
C CYS A 47 1.67 -3.67 -10.72
N MET A 48 1.89 -4.98 -10.61
CA MET A 48 1.53 -5.79 -9.44
C MET A 48 2.20 -5.29 -8.15
N LEU A 49 3.48 -4.93 -8.21
CA LEU A 49 4.23 -4.42 -7.07
C LEU A 49 3.73 -3.02 -6.65
N LEU A 50 3.50 -2.12 -7.60
CA LEU A 50 2.97 -0.77 -7.33
C LEU A 50 1.56 -0.83 -6.74
N VAL A 51 0.68 -1.67 -7.29
CA VAL A 51 -0.66 -1.92 -6.74
C VAL A 51 -0.56 -2.48 -5.33
N GLY A 52 0.32 -3.46 -5.08
CA GLY A 52 0.54 -4.01 -3.74
C GLY A 52 1.01 -2.96 -2.73
N MET A 53 1.88 -2.04 -3.15
CA MET A 53 2.32 -0.91 -2.32
C MET A 53 1.17 0.06 -2.03
N ALA A 54 0.36 0.40 -3.03
CA ALA A 54 -0.80 1.29 -2.89
C ALA A 54 -1.87 0.69 -1.95
N CYS A 55 -2.19 -0.60 -2.10
CA CYS A 55 -3.11 -1.32 -1.21
C CYS A 55 -2.60 -1.38 0.24
N SER A 56 -1.28 -1.37 0.41
CA SER A 56 -0.61 -1.40 1.72
C SER A 56 -0.34 -0.01 2.29
N HIS A 57 -1.00 1.03 1.77
CA HIS A 57 -0.82 2.40 2.26
C HIS A 57 -1.16 2.49 3.76
N PRO A 58 -0.34 3.16 4.58
CA PRO A 58 -0.57 3.25 6.02
C PRO A 58 -1.90 3.91 6.35
N ASN A 59 -2.25 5.00 5.66
CA ASN A 59 -3.53 5.68 5.81
C ASN A 59 -4.63 4.93 5.04
N PRO A 60 -5.72 4.48 5.70
CA PRO A 60 -6.78 3.69 5.04
C PRO A 60 -7.50 4.42 3.91
N GLN A 61 -7.67 5.74 4.01
CA GLN A 61 -8.40 6.54 3.02
C GLN A 61 -7.67 6.68 1.68
N GLU A 62 -6.36 6.47 1.67
CA GLU A 62 -5.52 6.53 0.47
C GLU A 62 -5.43 5.17 -0.25
N ARG A 63 -6.00 4.10 0.33
CA ARG A 63 -5.96 2.78 -0.29
C ARG A 63 -6.96 2.73 -1.44
N PRO A 64 -6.58 2.18 -2.60
CA PRO A 64 -7.52 1.99 -3.69
C PRO A 64 -8.62 1.00 -3.31
N THR A 65 -9.82 1.22 -3.85
CA THR A 65 -10.92 0.26 -3.76
C THR A 65 -10.60 -1.00 -4.58
N MET A 66 -11.19 -2.14 -4.25
CA MET A 66 -11.01 -3.37 -5.03
C MET A 66 -11.44 -3.21 -6.50
N ARG A 67 -12.41 -2.35 -6.79
CA ARG A 67 -12.80 -2.02 -8.17
C ARG A 67 -11.66 -1.34 -8.93
N GLN A 68 -11.03 -0.33 -8.33
CA GLN A 68 -9.89 0.36 -8.94
C GLN A 68 -8.71 -0.59 -9.13
N VAL A 69 -8.42 -1.43 -8.12
CA VAL A 69 -7.40 -2.47 -8.22
C VAL A 69 -7.65 -3.38 -9.43
N LEU A 70 -8.88 -3.87 -9.58
CA LEU A 70 -9.23 -4.73 -10.72
C LEU A 70 -9.02 -4.02 -12.06
N GLN A 71 -9.47 -2.77 -12.20
CA GLN A 71 -9.29 -1.97 -13.41
C GLN A 71 -7.81 -1.79 -13.78
N ILE A 72 -6.94 -1.59 -12.79
CA ILE A 72 -5.50 -1.47 -13.02
C ILE A 72 -4.92 -2.81 -13.49
N LEU A 73 -5.31 -3.92 -12.83
CA LEU A 73 -4.82 -5.26 -13.16
C LEU A 73 -5.33 -5.77 -14.52
N THR A 74 -6.52 -5.35 -14.95
CA THR A 74 -7.06 -5.66 -16.29
C THR A 74 -6.55 -4.71 -17.38
N LYS A 75 -5.65 -3.78 -17.05
CA LYS A 75 -5.09 -2.76 -17.95
C LYS A 75 -6.12 -1.74 -18.47
N ASP A 76 -7.26 -1.63 -17.79
CA ASP A 76 -8.30 -0.61 -18.06
C ASP A 76 -7.96 0.75 -17.43
N ALA A 77 -6.99 0.79 -16.51
CA ALA A 77 -6.47 1.99 -15.87
C ALA A 77 -4.94 1.92 -15.72
N PRO A 78 -4.23 3.07 -15.71
CA PRO A 78 -2.79 3.07 -15.52
C PRO A 78 -2.40 2.66 -14.09
N PRO A 79 -1.19 2.11 -13.87
CA PRO A 79 -0.67 1.83 -12.54
C PRO A 79 -0.64 3.08 -11.64
N PRO A 80 -0.78 2.92 -10.31
CA PRO A 80 -0.74 4.05 -9.39
C PRO A 80 0.65 4.68 -9.37
N LEU A 81 0.69 6.01 -9.32
CA LEU A 81 1.94 6.75 -9.09
C LEU A 81 2.25 6.69 -7.59
N MET A 82 3.41 6.13 -7.25
CA MET A 82 3.85 6.03 -5.86
C MET A 82 4.85 7.14 -5.53
N PRO A 83 4.76 7.79 -4.34
CA PRO A 83 5.82 8.69 -3.90
C PRO A 83 7.13 7.90 -3.75
N LEU A 84 8.30 8.55 -3.73
CA LEU A 84 9.59 7.83 -3.60
C LEU A 84 9.81 7.26 -2.18
N PHE A 85 9.14 7.82 -1.18
CA PHE A 85 9.25 7.41 0.21
C PHE A 85 7.92 6.91 0.72
N LYS A 86 7.98 5.88 1.57
CA LYS A 86 6.79 5.39 2.27
C LYS A 86 6.20 6.53 3.10
N PRO A 87 4.91 6.88 2.91
CA PRO A 87 4.27 7.91 3.70
C PRO A 87 4.17 7.48 5.17
N ALA A 88 4.10 8.45 6.08
CA ALA A 88 3.82 8.17 7.48
C ALA A 88 2.33 7.86 7.70
N PHE A 89 2.03 7.06 8.71
CA PHE A 89 0.67 6.96 9.22
C PHE A 89 0.29 8.26 9.94
N VAL A 90 -0.85 8.85 9.59
CA VAL A 90 -1.34 10.10 10.17
C VAL A 90 -2.68 9.85 10.89
N TRP A 91 -2.75 10.28 12.14
CA TRP A 91 -3.97 10.26 12.95
C TRP A 91 -4.07 11.55 13.78
N PRO A 92 -5.25 12.18 13.90
CA PRO A 92 -6.51 11.84 13.22
C PRO A 92 -6.42 12.06 11.71
N ALA A 93 -7.25 11.34 10.95
CA ALA A 93 -7.28 11.49 9.49
C ALA A 93 -7.68 12.94 9.12
N PRO A 94 -6.97 13.61 8.19
CA PRO A 94 -7.38 14.94 7.72
C PRO A 94 -8.83 14.89 7.20
N GLY A 95 -9.70 15.74 7.75
CA GLY A 95 -11.13 15.74 7.41
C GLY A 95 -12.04 15.00 8.40
N MET A 96 -11.50 14.34 9.43
CA MET A 96 -12.28 13.88 10.57
C MET A 96 -12.56 15.09 11.49
N THR A 97 -13.53 15.94 11.12
CA THR A 97 -14.02 16.98 12.02
C THR A 97 -14.62 16.31 13.25
N ASP A 98 -14.19 16.75 14.43
CA ASP A 98 -14.70 16.28 15.72
C ASP A 98 -16.23 16.23 15.68
N ILE A 99 -16.78 15.00 15.73
CA ILE A 99 -18.16 14.82 16.16
C ILE A 99 -18.12 15.32 17.60
N GLN A 100 -18.56 16.56 17.80
CA GLN A 100 -18.74 17.14 19.11
C GLN A 100 -19.43 16.10 19.97
N SER A 101 -18.74 15.65 21.01
CA SER A 101 -19.38 14.94 22.08
C SER A 101 -20.32 15.94 22.73
N SER A 102 -21.54 16.04 22.20
CA SER A 102 -22.67 16.63 22.90
C SER A 102 -22.97 15.71 24.08
N SER A 103 -22.17 15.82 25.14
CA SER A 103 -22.60 15.40 26.46
C SER A 103 -23.68 16.39 26.87
N SER A 104 -24.92 15.97 26.63
CA SER A 104 -26.14 16.59 27.11
C SER A 104 -25.98 16.94 28.59
N ASP A 105 -26.32 18.18 28.94
CA ASP A 105 -26.52 18.61 30.31
C ASP A 105 -27.51 17.66 31.01
N PHE A 106 -27.05 17.00 32.07
CA PHE A 106 -27.93 16.50 33.12
C PHE A 106 -27.27 16.75 34.47
N SER A 107 -27.64 17.84 35.10
CA SER A 107 -27.55 18.01 36.55
C SER A 107 -28.65 18.94 37.03
N THR A 108 -29.74 18.30 37.42
CA THR A 108 -30.72 18.64 38.44
C THR A 108 -30.34 19.79 39.38
N GLN A 109 -31.23 20.78 39.49
CA GLN A 109 -31.69 21.32 40.76
C GLN A 109 -33.21 21.41 40.75
#